data_AF-A0A699VWR7-F1
#
_entry.id   AF-A0A699VWR7-F1
#
_cell.length_a   1.000
_cell.length_b   1.000
_cell.length_c   1.000
_cell.angle_alpha   90.00
_cell.angle_beta   90.00
_cell.angle_gamma   90.00
#
_symmetry.space_group_name_H-M   'P 1'
#
loop_
_entity.id
_entity.type
_entity.pdbx_description
1 polymer ?
#
loop_
_entity_poly.entity_id
_entity_poly.type
_entity_poly.pdbx_seq_one_letter_code
_entity_poly.pdbx_strand_id
1 'polypeptide(L)'
;ALAVVLQTVSERSKLHRPDAVRAALQVYNDVRYDRSQWIMQTSRAIGEIYEFQALDCGSDHAKIASEIHDRSHRIWDYDIDAMVEDTKTSKAFCIGTGERL
;
A
#
# COMPACT_ATOMS: atom_id res chain seq x y z
N ALA A 1 5.45 10.13 0.95
CA ALA A 1 4.61 9.30 1.84
C ALA A 1 5.00 9.46 3.31
N LEU A 2 6.03 8.79 3.85
CA LEU A 2 6.34 8.84 5.30
C LEU A 2 6.57 10.27 5.84
N ALA A 3 7.36 11.08 5.14
CA ALA A 3 7.59 12.48 5.51
C ALA A 3 6.28 13.30 5.54
N VAL A 4 5.35 13.04 4.62
CA VAL A 4 4.04 13.69 4.59
C VAL A 4 3.18 13.23 5.78
N VAL A 5 3.23 11.95 6.15
CA VAL A 5 2.52 11.45 7.33
C VAL A 5 3.05 12.09 8.59
N LEU A 6 4.37 12.14 8.75
CA LEU A 6 5.01 12.76 9.91
C LEU A 6 4.69 14.26 10.01
N GLN A 7 4.72 14.98 8.90
CA GLN A 7 4.33 16.39 8.85
C GLN A 7 2.85 16.56 9.24
N THR A 8 1.96 15.75 8.66
CA THR A 8 0.51 15.78 8.95
C THR A 8 0.23 15.48 10.42
N VAL A 9 0.92 14.50 11.00
CA VAL A 9 0.78 14.18 12.43
C VAL A 9 1.36 15.30 13.29
N SER A 10 2.52 15.86 12.94
CA SER A 10 3.11 16.98 13.68
C SER A 10 2.23 18.23 13.66
N GLU A 11 1.54 18.51 12.56
CA GLU A 11 0.64 19.67 12.41
C GLU A 11 -0.70 19.47 13.13
N ARG A 12 -1.20 18.23 13.17
CA ARG A 12 -2.51 17.92 13.79
C ARG A 12 -2.42 17.54 15.26
N SER A 13 -1.28 17.07 15.75
CA SER A 13 -1.16 16.48 17.08
C SER A 13 -0.75 17.46 18.17
N LYS A 14 -1.55 17.46 19.25
CA LYS A 14 -1.10 17.82 20.60
C LYS A 14 -0.49 16.60 21.34
N LEU A 15 -0.22 15.51 20.62
CA LEU A 15 0.27 14.26 21.20
C LEU A 15 1.74 14.38 21.60
N HIS A 16 2.13 13.60 22.60
CA HIS A 16 3.53 13.44 22.97
C HIS A 16 4.29 12.77 21.80
N ARG A 17 5.53 13.21 21.57
CA ARG A 17 6.35 12.84 20.39
C ARG A 17 6.39 11.34 20.04
N PRO A 18 6.48 10.39 21.01
CA PRO A 18 6.46 8.96 20.72
C PRO A 18 5.12 8.46 20.14
N ASP A 19 4.00 9.01 20.61
CA ASP A 19 2.67 8.62 20.17
C ASP A 19 2.37 9.14 18.76
N ALA A 20 2.85 10.35 18.47
CA ALA A 20 2.83 10.91 17.12
C ALA A 20 3.60 10.04 16.11
N VAL A 21 4.81 9.59 16.47
CA VAL A 21 5.60 8.71 15.59
C VAL A 21 4.92 7.36 15.40
N ARG A 22 4.35 6.77 16.46
CA ARG A 22 3.62 5.49 16.35
C ARG A 22 2.41 5.61 15.43
N ALA A 23 1.62 6.68 15.58
CA ALA A 23 0.48 6.93 14.71
C ALA A 23 0.91 7.11 13.25
N ALA A 24 2.00 7.86 12.99
CA ALA A 24 2.51 8.04 11.63
C ALA A 24 2.98 6.73 11.00
N LEU A 25 3.67 5.87 11.76
CA LEU A 25 4.10 4.56 11.29
C LEU A 25 2.92 3.62 11.01
N GLN A 26 1.87 3.66 11.85
CA GLN A 26 0.66 2.88 11.62
C GLN A 26 -0.03 3.29 10.33
N VAL A 27 -0.27 4.59 10.13
CA VAL A 27 -0.88 5.09 8.90
C VAL A 27 -0.03 4.74 7.68
N TYR A 28 1.30 4.87 7.78
CA TYR A 28 2.21 4.47 6.71
C TYR A 28 2.08 2.97 6.38
N ASN A 29 1.97 2.11 7.40
CA ASN A 29 1.78 0.69 7.22
C ASN A 29 0.43 0.42 6.53
N ASP A 30 -0.67 0.98 7.04
CA ASP A 30 -2.02 0.71 6.55
C ASP A 30 -2.19 1.07 5.06
N VAL A 31 -1.60 2.17 4.60
CA VAL A 31 -1.74 2.61 3.20
C VAL A 31 -0.81 1.89 2.22
N ARG A 32 0.23 1.19 2.70
CA ARG A 32 1.25 0.54 1.84
C ARG A 32 1.35 -0.96 1.98
N TYR A 33 0.92 -1.53 3.10
CA TYR A 33 1.15 -2.94 3.41
C TYR A 33 0.52 -3.86 2.36
N ASP A 34 -0.78 -3.69 2.10
CA ASP A 34 -1.52 -4.54 1.15
C ASP A 34 -0.93 -4.48 -0.26
N ARG A 35 -0.60 -3.28 -0.76
CA ARG A 35 0.04 -3.12 -2.06
C ARG A 35 1.41 -3.79 -2.10
N SER A 36 2.21 -3.66 -1.05
CA SER A 36 3.54 -4.27 -0.99
C SER A 36 3.46 -5.79 -1.03
N GLN A 37 2.51 -6.38 -0.29
CA GLN A 37 2.25 -7.82 -0.34
C GLN A 37 1.73 -8.27 -1.71
N TRP A 38 0.82 -7.51 -2.31
CA TRP A 38 0.30 -7.80 -3.64
C TRP A 38 1.39 -7.78 -4.73
N ILE A 39 2.36 -6.86 -4.66
CA ILE A 39 3.49 -6.83 -5.61
C ILE A 39 4.36 -8.09 -5.47
N MET A 40 4.62 -8.54 -4.24
CA MET A 40 5.40 -9.77 -4.02
C MET A 40 4.69 -11.00 -4.58
N GLN A 41 3.39 -11.13 -4.32
CA GLN A 41 2.57 -12.21 -4.87
C GLN A 41 2.53 -12.17 -6.40
N THR A 42 2.37 -10.98 -6.96
CA THR A 42 2.35 -10.77 -8.42
C THR A 42 3.68 -11.09 -9.07
N SER A 43 4.81 -10.75 -8.45
CA SER A 43 6.14 -11.09 -8.95
C SER A 43 6.31 -12.60 -9.09
N ARG A 44 5.89 -13.35 -8.06
CA ARG A 44 5.90 -14.82 -8.10
C ARG A 44 4.98 -15.37 -9.19
N ALA A 45 3.73 -14.88 -9.26
CA ALA A 45 2.77 -15.33 -10.26
C ALA A 45 3.25 -15.08 -11.70
N ILE A 46 3.88 -13.94 -11.95
CA ILE A 46 4.48 -13.63 -13.27
C ILE A 46 5.63 -14.58 -13.59
N GLY A 47 6.47 -14.93 -12.61
CA GLY A 47 7.50 -15.96 -12.78
C GLY A 47 6.92 -17.31 -13.16
N GLU A 48 5.87 -17.76 -12.46
CA GLU A 48 5.15 -19.01 -12.76
C GLU A 48 4.49 -18.97 -14.16
N ILE A 49 4.00 -17.81 -14.60
CA ILE A 49 3.47 -17.58 -15.95
C ILE A 49 4.58 -17.68 -17.01
N TYR A 50 5.76 -17.06 -16.78
CA TYR A 50 6.89 -17.15 -17.71
C TYR A 50 7.44 -18.56 -17.87
N GLU A 51 7.38 -19.35 -16.80
CA GLU A 51 7.81 -20.76 -16.79
C GLU A 51 6.71 -21.72 -17.25
N PHE A 52 5.56 -21.22 -17.70
CA PHE A 52 4.38 -22.01 -18.11
C PHE A 52 3.88 -22.98 -17.03
N GLN A 53 4.10 -22.64 -15.75
CA GLN A 53 3.65 -23.43 -14.60
C GLN A 53 2.27 -23.00 -14.08
N ALA A 54 1.76 -21.85 -14.53
CA ALA A 54 0.44 -21.37 -14.17
C ALA A 54 -0.66 -22.28 -14.75
N LEU A 55 -1.37 -23.00 -13.87
CA LEU A 55 -2.45 -23.95 -14.20
C LEU A 55 -3.55 -23.34 -15.09
N ASP A 56 -3.78 -22.03 -14.98
CA ASP A 56 -4.90 -21.35 -15.62
C ASP A 56 -4.55 -20.75 -17.00
N CYS A 57 -3.26 -20.53 -17.27
CA CYS A 57 -2.79 -19.84 -18.49
C CYS A 57 -2.27 -20.82 -19.56
N GLY A 58 -1.76 -21.99 -19.16
CA GLY A 58 -1.28 -23.03 -20.07
C GLY A 58 -0.36 -22.48 -21.16
N SER A 59 -0.67 -22.78 -22.43
CA SER A 59 0.05 -22.29 -23.62
C SER A 59 -0.68 -21.15 -24.35
N ASP A 60 -1.69 -20.53 -23.73
CA ASP A 60 -2.46 -19.46 -24.35
C ASP A 60 -1.69 -18.13 -24.25
N HIS A 61 -0.87 -17.87 -25.25
CA HIS A 61 -0.03 -16.68 -25.32
C HIS A 61 -0.81 -15.37 -25.25
N ALA A 62 -2.08 -15.34 -25.70
CA ALA A 62 -2.91 -14.15 -25.64
C ALA A 62 -3.34 -13.84 -24.20
N LYS A 63 -3.72 -14.87 -23.43
CA LYS A 63 -4.05 -14.73 -22.00
C LYS A 63 -2.83 -14.34 -21.18
N ILE A 64 -1.67 -14.95 -21.46
CA ILE A 64 -0.41 -14.60 -20.81
C ILE A 64 -0.06 -13.12 -21.03
N ALA A 65 -0.17 -12.65 -22.28
CA ALA A 65 0.10 -11.26 -22.61
C ALA A 65 -0.87 -10.30 -21.89
N SER A 66 -2.15 -10.65 -21.80
CA SER A 66 -3.15 -9.85 -21.07
C SER A 66 -2.85 -9.78 -19.57
N GLU A 67 -2.57 -10.91 -18.93
CA GLU A 67 -2.26 -10.95 -17.49
C GLU A 67 -1.00 -10.14 -17.15
N ILE A 68 0.05 -10.25 -17.97
CA ILE A 68 1.28 -9.47 -17.78
C ILE A 68 1.01 -7.99 -17.99
N HIS A 69 0.25 -7.63 -19.02
CA HIS A 69 -0.13 -6.24 -19.31
C HIS A 69 -0.90 -5.63 -18.13
N ASP A 70 -1.97 -6.28 -17.67
CA ASP A 70 -2.86 -5.72 -16.65
C ASP A 70 -2.15 -5.56 -15.30
N ARG A 71 -1.29 -6.52 -14.93
CA ARG A 71 -0.48 -6.45 -13.71
C ARG A 71 0.59 -5.37 -13.80
N SER A 72 1.26 -5.25 -14.95
CA SER A 72 2.26 -4.21 -15.20
C SER A 72 1.63 -2.82 -15.13
N HIS A 73 0.51 -2.61 -15.80
CA HIS A 73 -0.21 -1.34 -15.77
C HIS A 73 -0.73 -0.99 -14.38
N ARG A 74 -1.20 -1.97 -13.59
CA ARG A 74 -1.57 -1.72 -12.19
C ARG A 74 -0.38 -1.32 -11.30
N ILE A 75 0.85 -1.68 -11.69
CA ILE A 75 2.07 -1.23 -11.01
C ILE A 75 2.43 0.19 -11.47
N TRP A 76 2.45 0.43 -12.78
CA TRP A 76 2.92 1.67 -13.41
C TRP A 76 1.94 2.84 -13.26
N ASP A 77 0.65 2.60 -13.47
CA ASP A 77 -0.41 3.61 -13.47
C ASP A 77 -0.98 3.85 -12.06
N TYR A 78 -0.25 3.45 -11.03
CA TYR A 78 -0.71 3.62 -9.66
C TYR A 78 -0.63 5.08 -9.22
N ASP A 79 -1.77 5.60 -8.79
CA ASP A 79 -1.88 6.96 -8.26
C ASP A 79 -1.29 7.05 -6.85
N ILE A 80 -0.02 7.48 -6.80
CA ILE A 80 0.69 7.73 -5.54
C ILE A 80 0.11 8.95 -4.82
N ASP A 81 -0.40 9.93 -5.56
CA ASP A 81 -0.93 11.17 -4.98
C ASP A 81 -2.25 10.89 -4.25
N ALA A 82 -3.13 10.09 -4.84
CA ALA A 82 -4.33 9.58 -4.17
C ALA A 82 -4.00 8.83 -2.88
N MET A 83 -2.98 7.95 -2.89
CA MET A 83 -2.52 7.25 -1.68
C MET A 83 -2.02 8.23 -0.59
N VAL A 84 -1.37 9.33 -0.99
CA VAL A 84 -0.93 10.39 -0.06
C VAL A 84 -2.12 11.18 0.48
N GLU A 85 -3.17 11.42 -0.29
CA GLU A 85 -4.41 12.03 0.19
C GLU A 85 -5.19 11.12 1.16
N ASP A 86 -5.25 9.82 0.88
CA ASP A 86 -5.85 8.82 1.78
C ASP A 86 -5.13 8.79 3.12
N THR A 87 -3.80 8.93 3.10
CA THR A 87 -2.98 9.05 4.31
C THR A 87 -3.42 10.25 5.17
N LYS A 88 -3.74 11.40 4.56
CA LYS A 88 -4.20 12.61 5.27
C LYS A 88 -5.62 12.46 5.81
N THR A 89 -6.43 11.60 5.20
CA THR A 89 -7.84 11.36 5.59
C THR A 89 -7.99 10.20 6.57
N SER A 90 -6.96 9.36 6.72
CA SER A 90 -6.99 8.16 7.54
C SER A 90 -7.28 8.46 9.03
N LYS A 91 -8.34 7.82 9.55
CA LYS A 91 -8.93 8.03 10.89
C LYS A 91 -8.06 7.54 12.05
N ALA A 92 -6.91 6.92 11.80
CA ALA A 92 -6.00 6.41 12.85
C ALA A 92 -5.49 7.51 13.81
N PHE A 93 -5.70 8.78 13.46
CA PHE A 93 -5.47 9.92 14.35
C PHE A 93 -6.40 9.97 15.59
N CYS A 94 -7.55 9.28 15.56
CA CYS A 94 -8.56 9.34 16.64
C CYS A 94 -8.24 8.50 17.90
N ILE A 95 -7.14 7.74 17.94
CA ILE A 95 -6.86 6.79 19.04
C ILE A 95 -6.12 7.44 20.23
N GLY A 96 -5.79 8.74 20.16
CA GLY A 96 -5.05 9.45 21.20
C GLY A 96 -5.88 10.20 22.25
N THR A 97 -7.19 10.38 22.03
CA THR A 97 -8.06 11.18 22.91
C THR A 97 -9.19 10.31 23.44
N GLY A 98 -8.87 9.43 24.40
CA GLY A 98 -9.85 8.57 25.06
C GLY A 98 -9.33 8.05 26.39
N GLU A 99 -9.73 8.74 27.46
CA GLU A 99 -9.89 8.28 28.85
C GLU A 99 -8.72 7.57 29.54
N ARG A 100 -8.01 8.36 30.36
CA ARG A 100 -7.41 7.89 31.60
C ARG A 100 -8.35 8.31 32.74
N LEU A 101 -9.27 7.42 33.11
CA LEU A 101 -9.92 7.39 34.42
C LEU A 101 -9.30 6.23 35.22
#